data_AF-A0A1B1R264-F1
#
_entry.id   AF-A0A1B1R264-F1
#
_cell.length_a   1.000
_cell.length_b   1.000
_cell.length_c   1.000
_cell.angle_alpha   90.00
_cell.angle_beta   90.00
_cell.angle_gamma   90.00
#
_symmetry.space_group_name_H-M   'P 1'
#
loop_
_entity.id
_entity.type
_entity.pdbx_description
1 polymer ?
#
loop_
_entity_poly.entity_id
_entity_poly.type
_entity_poly.pdbx_seq_one_letter_code
_entity_poly.pdbx_strand_id
1 'polypeptide(L)'
;QSWVPLVSRILPSDVCKIYKSGPSIRLDTTLVDFNDMKWDRGDISFVFLGEKPPEESLTVLDNKAKVYQRVRYEETENEIEDEVDVLMSNDILAAQMSTKGISFTRAQSG
;
A
#
# COMPACT_ATOMS: atom_id res chain seq x y z
N GLN A 1 -16.74 6.54 15.89
CA GLN A 1 -18.11 7.10 15.89
C GLN A 1 -18.03 8.42 15.13
N SER A 2 -18.69 8.53 13.96
CA SER A 2 -18.59 9.75 13.13
C SER A 2 -19.37 10.92 13.75
N TRP A 3 -18.84 12.13 13.61
CA TRP A 3 -19.40 13.38 14.13
C TRP A 3 -20.58 13.92 13.31
N VAL A 4 -20.79 13.39 12.09
CA VAL A 4 -21.92 13.77 11.23
C VAL A 4 -23.07 12.77 11.42
N PRO A 5 -24.27 13.22 11.82
CA PRO A 5 -25.46 12.36 11.93
C PRO A 5 -25.78 11.67 10.60
N LEU A 6 -26.28 10.42 10.64
CA LEU A 6 -26.67 9.57 9.49
C LEU A 6 -25.54 9.00 8.61
N VAL A 7 -24.31 9.49 8.70
CA VAL A 7 -23.18 9.02 7.86
C VAL A 7 -22.40 7.88 8.51
N SER A 8 -22.71 7.51 9.75
CA SER A 8 -22.01 6.44 10.49
C SER A 8 -22.15 5.05 9.86
N ARG A 9 -23.21 4.81 9.06
CA ARG A 9 -23.37 3.57 8.27
C ARG A 9 -22.55 3.57 6.97
N ILE A 10 -22.15 4.75 6.49
CA ILE A 10 -21.44 4.95 5.22
C ILE A 10 -19.94 5.09 5.46
N LEU A 11 -19.51 5.61 6.62
CA LEU A 11 -18.10 5.84 6.92
C LEU A 11 -17.44 4.57 7.47
N PRO A 12 -16.28 4.15 6.91
CA PRO A 12 -15.58 2.97 7.38
C PRO A 12 -15.07 3.25 8.80
N SER A 13 -15.28 2.29 9.70
CA SER A 13 -14.63 2.27 11.01
C SER A 13 -13.67 1.10 11.03
N ASP A 14 -12.40 1.32 10.72
CA ASP A 14 -11.40 0.25 10.73
C ASP A 14 -10.65 0.16 12.07
N VAL A 15 -10.10 -1.00 12.36
CA VAL A 15 -9.13 -1.23 13.44
C VAL A 15 -7.78 -1.53 12.79
N CYS A 16 -6.91 -0.54 12.74
CA CYS A 16 -5.54 -0.69 12.25
C CYS A 16 -4.58 -0.93 13.42
N LYS A 17 -3.80 -2.01 13.36
CA LYS A 17 -2.67 -2.24 14.29
C LYS A 17 -1.38 -2.21 13.52
N ILE A 18 -0.44 -1.38 13.95
CA ILE A 18 0.87 -1.23 13.32
C ILE A 18 1.94 -1.74 14.27
N TYR A 19 2.79 -2.62 13.76
CA TYR A 19 3.95 -3.16 14.44
C TYR A 19 5.20 -2.80 13.63
N LYS A 20 6.28 -2.45 14.32
CA LYS A 20 7.56 -2.11 13.69
C LYS A 20 8.69 -2.82 14.43
N SER A 21 9.61 -3.42 13.69
CA SER A 21 10.87 -3.94 14.20
C SER A 21 11.97 -3.69 13.18
N GLY A 22 12.95 -2.85 13.54
CA GLY A 22 14.00 -2.43 12.61
C GLY A 22 13.41 -1.84 11.31
N PRO A 23 13.83 -2.34 10.13
CA PRO A 23 13.29 -1.94 8.82
C PRO A 23 12.01 -2.71 8.41
N SER A 24 11.46 -3.56 9.28
CA SER A 24 10.24 -4.34 9.00
C SER A 24 9.01 -3.71 9.65
N ILE A 25 7.87 -3.78 8.94
CA ILE A 25 6.58 -3.26 9.37
C ILE A 25 5.51 -4.34 9.17
N ARG A 26 4.58 -4.45 10.11
CA ARG A 26 3.34 -5.20 9.93
C ARG A 26 2.14 -4.30 10.19
N LEU A 27 1.16 -4.32 9.30
CA LEU A 27 -0.13 -3.64 9.44
C LEU A 27 -1.23 -4.69 9.42
N ASP A 28 -2.00 -4.78 10.49
CA ASP A 28 -3.25 -5.57 10.53
C ASP A 28 -4.44 -4.63 10.34
N THR A 29 -5.37 -4.97 9.44
CA THR A 29 -6.59 -4.22 9.15
C THR A 29 -7.81 -5.15 9.09
N THR A 30 -8.98 -4.61 9.43
CA THR A 30 -10.25 -5.32 9.31
C THR A 30 -11.05 -4.91 8.07
N LEU A 31 -10.59 -3.92 7.30
CA LEU A 31 -11.28 -3.41 6.12
C LEU A 31 -10.65 -4.04 4.88
N VAL A 32 -11.47 -4.74 4.07
CA VAL A 32 -11.01 -5.45 2.87
C VAL A 32 -11.39 -4.68 1.61
N ASP A 33 -12.67 -4.33 1.50
CA ASP A 33 -13.22 -3.73 0.27
C ASP A 33 -14.47 -2.90 0.57
N PHE A 34 -14.95 -2.16 -0.42
CA PHE A 34 -16.18 -1.38 -0.40
C PHE A 34 -17.02 -1.63 -1.66
N ASN A 35 -18.03 -2.49 -1.53
CA ASN A 35 -18.93 -2.84 -2.63
C ASN A 35 -20.39 -2.57 -2.24
N ASP A 36 -21.20 -2.10 -3.19
CA ASP A 36 -22.65 -1.84 -3.00
C ASP A 36 -23.00 -1.04 -1.73
N MET A 37 -22.20 0.00 -1.42
CA MET A 37 -22.34 0.83 -0.22
C MET A 37 -22.19 0.06 1.10
N LYS A 38 -21.52 -1.11 1.08
CA LYS A 38 -21.21 -1.95 2.24
C LYS A 38 -19.70 -2.16 2.35
N TRP A 39 -19.22 -2.13 3.58
CA TRP A 39 -17.83 -2.40 3.92
C TRP A 39 -17.64 -3.89 4.13
N ASP A 40 -16.75 -4.50 3.33
CA ASP A 40 -16.34 -5.87 3.54
C ASP A 40 -15.26 -5.95 4.61
N ARG A 41 -15.47 -6.89 5.55
CA ARG A 41 -14.68 -7.03 6.76
C ARG A 41 -13.85 -8.31 6.77
N GLY A 42 -12.55 -8.15 6.91
CA GLY A 42 -11.57 -9.24 6.88
C GLY A 42 -10.67 -9.29 8.10
N ASP A 43 -9.64 -10.11 7.98
CA ASP A 43 -8.50 -10.16 8.87
C ASP A 43 -7.26 -10.23 7.97
N ILE A 44 -6.82 -9.04 7.54
CA ILE A 44 -5.76 -8.88 6.56
C ILE A 44 -4.53 -8.33 7.23
N SER A 45 -3.38 -8.94 6.94
CA SER A 45 -2.08 -8.47 7.41
C SER A 45 -1.17 -8.12 6.24
N PHE A 46 -0.64 -6.91 6.22
CA PHE A 46 0.46 -6.52 5.36
C PHE A 46 1.77 -6.70 6.13
N VAL A 47 2.71 -7.44 5.56
CA VAL A 47 4.05 -7.66 6.12
C VAL A 47 5.07 -7.11 5.14
N PHE A 48 5.72 -6.04 5.55
CA PHE A 48 6.82 -5.42 4.82
C PHE A 48 8.16 -5.74 5.50
N LEU A 49 9.10 -6.27 4.72
CA LEU A 49 10.44 -6.66 5.14
C LEU A 49 11.46 -5.78 4.41
N GLY A 50 11.87 -4.66 5.01
CA GLY A 50 12.70 -3.66 4.33
C GLY A 50 14.14 -4.08 3.99
N GLU A 51 14.61 -5.23 4.46
CA GLU A 51 15.92 -5.80 4.07
C GLU A 51 15.83 -6.72 2.85
N LYS A 52 14.62 -7.06 2.42
CA LYS A 52 14.37 -7.92 1.26
C LYS A 52 14.30 -7.09 -0.02
N PRO A 53 14.71 -7.66 -1.17
CA PRO A 53 14.54 -6.98 -2.45
C PRO A 53 13.04 -6.76 -2.75
N PRO A 54 12.68 -5.80 -3.63
CA PRO A 54 11.28 -5.40 -3.87
C PRO A 54 10.32 -6.57 -4.08
N GLU A 55 10.66 -7.52 -4.96
CA GLU A 55 9.90 -8.74 -5.27
C GLU A 55 9.56 -9.63 -4.06
N GLU A 56 10.30 -9.47 -2.97
CA GLU A 56 10.21 -10.24 -1.74
C GLU A 56 9.78 -9.42 -0.52
N SER A 57 9.73 -8.10 -0.69
CA SER A 57 9.64 -7.14 0.41
C SER A 57 8.23 -6.98 0.97
N LEU A 58 7.18 -7.26 0.20
CA LEU A 58 5.79 -7.06 0.63
C LEU A 58 4.95 -8.32 0.45
N THR A 59 4.35 -8.78 1.55
CA THR A 59 3.43 -9.92 1.57
C THR A 59 2.10 -9.50 2.19
N VAL A 60 1.00 -9.87 1.55
CA VAL A 60 -0.37 -9.72 2.05
C VAL A 60 -0.86 -11.08 2.50
N LEU A 61 -1.45 -11.16 3.69
CA LEU A 61 -2.03 -12.37 4.25
C LEU A 61 -3.53 -12.18 4.45
N ASP A 62 -4.31 -13.16 4.03
CA ASP A 62 -5.69 -13.33 4.49
C ASP A 62 -5.70 -14.43 5.57
N ASN A 63 -5.82 -14.00 6.82
CA ASN A 63 -5.75 -14.88 7.97
C ASN A 63 -7.00 -15.79 8.07
N LYS A 64 -8.15 -15.38 7.51
CA LYS A 64 -9.38 -16.19 7.49
C LYS A 64 -9.29 -17.29 6.44
N ALA A 65 -8.91 -16.93 5.22
CA ALA A 65 -8.76 -17.87 4.12
C ALA A 65 -7.48 -18.72 4.22
N LYS A 66 -6.53 -18.33 5.08
CA LYS A 66 -5.22 -18.97 5.26
C LYS A 66 -4.40 -19.00 3.97
N VAL A 67 -4.49 -17.92 3.20
CA VAL A 67 -3.74 -17.72 1.97
C VAL A 67 -2.86 -16.47 2.09
N TYR A 68 -1.84 -16.39 1.25
CA TYR A 68 -0.98 -15.22 1.18
C TYR A 68 -0.62 -14.92 -0.28
N GLN A 69 -0.29 -13.66 -0.55
CA GLN A 69 0.21 -13.20 -1.83
C GLN A 69 1.41 -12.30 -1.59
N ARG A 70 2.47 -12.50 -2.37
CA ARG A 70 3.59 -11.54 -2.43
C ARG A 70 3.27 -10.51 -3.50
N VAL A 71 3.38 -9.24 -3.12
CA VAL A 71 3.21 -8.12 -4.03
C VAL A 71 4.52 -7.97 -4.78
N ARG A 72 4.47 -8.16 -6.09
CA ARG A 72 5.60 -7.88 -6.98
C ARG A 72 5.54 -6.42 -7.36
N TYR A 73 6.71 -5.78 -7.35
CA TYR A 73 6.91 -4.42 -7.85
C TYR A 73 7.47 -4.45 -9.29
N GLU A 74 7.17 -5.50 -10.05
CA GLU A 74 7.51 -5.51 -11.48
C GLU A 74 6.51 -4.56 -12.16
N GLU A 75 6.91 -3.29 -12.30
CA GLU A 75 6.25 -2.41 -13.25
C GLU A 75 6.48 -3.00 -14.63
N THR A 76 5.40 -3.45 -15.26
CA THR A 76 5.46 -3.95 -16.63
C THR A 76 5.83 -2.78 -17.55
N GLU A 77 6.50 -3.05 -18.69
CA GLU A 77 6.78 -2.01 -19.68
C GLU A 77 5.49 -1.24 -20.06
N ASN A 78 4.35 -1.95 -20.09
CA ASN A 78 3.04 -1.36 -20.35
C ASN A 78 2.60 -0.36 -19.25
N GLU A 79 2.81 -0.66 -17.97
CA GLU A 79 2.46 0.28 -16.88
C GLU A 79 3.33 1.53 -16.91
N ILE A 80 4.59 1.38 -17.36
CA ILE A 80 5.50 2.51 -17.57
C ILE A 80 5.05 3.34 -18.77
N GLU A 81 4.66 2.70 -19.88
CA GLU A 81 4.10 3.38 -21.06
C GLU A 81 2.82 4.14 -20.72
N ASP A 82 1.91 3.53 -19.94
CA ASP A 82 0.68 4.19 -19.48
C ASP A 82 0.97 5.43 -18.62
N GLU A 83 1.96 5.36 -17.71
CA GLU A 83 2.40 6.52 -16.90
C GLU A 83 2.97 7.62 -17.81
N VAL A 84 3.77 7.25 -18.81
CA VAL A 84 4.35 8.18 -19.79
C VAL A 84 3.26 8.84 -20.62
N ASP A 85 2.28 8.10 -21.12
CA ASP A 85 1.18 8.64 -21.93
C ASP A 85 0.34 9.65 -21.15
N VAL A 86 0.04 9.37 -19.87
CA VAL A 86 -0.66 10.29 -18.98
C VAL A 86 0.13 11.58 -18.76
N LEU A 87 1.45 11.48 -18.59
CA LEU A 87 2.32 12.64 -18.43
C LEU A 87 2.45 13.47 -19.72
N MET A 88 2.34 12.83 -20.89
CA MET A 88 2.40 13.49 -22.19
C MET A 88 1.06 14.12 -22.61
N SER A 89 -0.06 13.60 -22.09
CA SER A 89 -1.41 14.13 -22.37
C SER A 89 -1.82 15.29 -21.47
N ASN A 90 -1.09 15.53 -20.37
CA ASN A 90 -1.44 16.51 -19.36
C ASN A 90 -0.44 17.68 -19.37
N ASP A 91 -0.96 18.91 -19.23
CA ASP A 91 -0.10 20.07 -18.99
C ASP A 91 0.74 19.87 -17.72
N ILE A 92 1.97 20.37 -17.71
CA ILE A 92 2.89 20.21 -16.58
C ILE A 92 2.33 20.96 -15.36
N LEU A 93 1.56 20.27 -14.52
CA LEU A 93 1.03 20.82 -13.27
C LEU A 93 2.02 20.71 -12.10
N ALA A 94 2.99 19.77 -12.19
CA ALA A 94 4.14 19.67 -11.30
C ALA A 94 5.26 18.86 -11.98
N ALA A 95 6.51 19.33 -11.91
CA ALA A 95 7.68 18.57 -12.30
C ALA A 95 8.05 17.58 -11.18
N GLN A 96 7.29 16.49 -11.03
CA GLN A 96 7.75 15.38 -10.22
C GLN A 96 8.70 14.53 -11.07
N MET A 97 10.00 14.75 -10.86
CA MET A 97 11.04 13.88 -11.39
C MET A 97 10.89 12.50 -10.74
N SER A 98 10.79 11.45 -11.57
CA SER A 98 10.81 10.08 -11.10
C SER A 98 12.07 9.83 -10.28
N THR A 99 11.90 9.49 -9.00
CA THR A 99 13.00 9.07 -8.12
C THR A 99 13.29 7.58 -8.24
N LYS A 100 12.63 6.88 -9.19
CA LYS A 100 12.85 5.46 -9.49
C LYS A 100 14.29 5.30 -9.98
N GLY A 101 15.11 4.57 -9.21
CA GLY A 101 16.55 4.37 -9.45
C GLY A 101 17.49 5.20 -8.56
N ILE A 102 16.97 6.11 -7.72
CA ILE A 102 17.79 6.80 -6.72
C ILE A 102 18.03 5.88 -5.53
N SER A 103 19.25 5.38 -5.37
CA SER A 103 19.66 4.61 -4.20
C SER A 103 20.32 5.53 -3.16
N PHE A 104 19.86 5.46 -1.91
CA PHE A 104 20.49 6.17 -0.80
C PHE A 104 21.38 5.22 0.00
N THR A 105 22.60 5.65 0.31
CA THR A 105 23.52 4.94 1.22
C THR A 105 23.79 5.78 2.46
N ARG A 106 23.93 5.13 3.61
CA ARG A 106 24.23 5.80 4.89
C ARG A 106 25.56 6.56 4.80
N ALA A 107 25.54 7.86 5.09
CA ALA A 107 26.74 8.69 5.07
C ALA A 107 27.64 8.49 6.32
N GLN A 108 27.07 8.35 7.53
CA GLN A 108 27.79 8.03 8.78
C GLN A 108 26.89 7.30 9.81
N SER A 109 27.50 6.63 10.79
CA SER A 109 26.86 6.15 12.02
C SER A 109 27.66 6.64 13.24
N GLY A 110 26.95 7.15 14.25
CA GLY A 110 27.51 7.36 15.59
C GLY A 110 27.48 6.09 16.43
#